data_AF-A0A917R4Z0-F1
#
_entry.id   AF-A0A917R4Z0-F1
#
_cell.length_a   1.000
_cell.length_b   1.000
_cell.length_c   1.000
_cell.angle_alpha   90.00
_cell.angle_beta   90.00
_cell.angle_gamma   90.00
#
_symmetry.space_group_name_H-M   'P 1'
#
loop_
_entity.id
_entity.type
_entity.pdbx_description
1 polymer ?
#
loop_
_entity_poly.entity_id
_entity_poly.type
_entity_poly.pdbx_seq_one_letter_code
_entity_poly.pdbx_strand_id
1 'polypeptide(L)' 'MSLPIGDGDFLHGLQAEVEAELVMAESSGPEEEMSLPVTEWLYDPADARQEEIELRGLLGAVEALEDGPGAGHIEGGPV' A
#
# COMPACT_ATOMS: atom_id res chain seq x y z
N MET A 1 4.53 -17.56 19.14
CA MET A 1 5.92 -17.69 18.66
C MET A 1 6.06 -16.70 17.52
N SER A 2 6.83 -15.63 17.71
CA SER A 2 7.08 -14.67 16.63
C SER A 2 8.22 -15.22 15.78
N LEU A 3 7.90 -15.61 14.55
CA LEU A 3 8.92 -15.84 13.53
C LEU A 3 9.60 -14.49 13.30
N PRO A 4 10.95 -14.43 13.22
CA PRO A 4 11.61 -13.27 12.67
C PRO A 4 11.30 -13.27 11.17
N ILE A 5 10.12 -12.77 10.80
CA ILE A 5 9.85 -12.41 9.42
C ILE A 5 10.86 -11.31 9.15
N GLY A 6 11.85 -11.59 8.30
CA GLY A 6 12.82 -10.60 7.90
C GLY A 6 12.07 -9.41 7.31
N ASP A 7 12.58 -8.20 7.52
CA ASP A 7 11.88 -6.98 7.10
C ASP A 7 11.43 -7.05 5.62
N GLY A 8 12.20 -7.73 4.74
CA GLY A 8 11.82 -7.97 3.34
C GLY A 8 10.61 -8.90 3.13
N ASP A 9 10.45 -9.97 3.90
CA ASP A 9 9.28 -10.87 3.78
C ASP A 9 8.01 -10.15 4.28
N PHE A 10 8.16 -9.26 5.27
CA PHE A 10 7.07 -8.42 5.77
C PHE A 10 6.68 -7.36 4.74
N LEU A 11 7.66 -6.67 4.13
CA LEU A 11 7.41 -5.66 3.11
C LEU A 11 6.75 -6.25 1.87
N HIS A 12 7.18 -7.43 1.44
CA HIS A 12 6.57 -8.11 0.29
C HIS A 12 5.11 -8.49 0.56
N GLY A 13 4.81 -8.97 1.77
CA GLY A 13 3.43 -9.25 2.19
C GLY A 13 2.59 -7.98 2.26
N LEU A 14 3.13 -6.91 2.83
CA LEU A 14 2.46 -5.61 2.90
C LEU A 14 2.19 -5.02 1.52
N GLN A 15 3.15 -5.10 0.59
CA GLN A 15 2.96 -4.66 -0.79
C GLN A 15 1.77 -5.38 -1.44
N ALA A 16 1.69 -6.71 -1.32
CA ALA A 16 0.60 -7.48 -1.90
C ALA A 16 -0.78 -7.12 -1.31
N GLU A 17 -0.83 -6.81 0.00
CA GLU A 17 -2.06 -6.34 0.65
C GLU A 17 -2.48 -4.96 0.14
N VAL A 18 -1.53 -4.01 0.06
CA VAL A 18 -1.80 -2.64 -0.41
C VAL A 18 -2.22 -2.62 -1.87
N GLU A 19 -1.60 -3.44 -2.74
CA GLU A 19 -2.02 -3.60 -4.13
C GLU A 19 -3.45 -4.13 -4.25
N ALA A 20 -3.82 -5.13 -3.44
CA ALA A 20 -5.17 -5.69 -3.44
C ALA A 20 -6.21 -4.65 -2.98
N GLU A 21 -5.89 -3.86 -1.95
CA GLU A 21 -6.75 -2.81 -1.45
C GLU A 21 -6.91 -1.65 -2.44
N LEU A 22 -5.82 -1.27 -3.11
CA LEU A 22 -5.84 -0.24 -4.15
C LEU A 22 -6.76 -0.65 -5.31
N VAL A 23 -6.71 -1.91 -5.75
CA VAL A 23 -7.61 -2.42 -6.80
C VAL A 23 -9.08 -2.33 -6.37
N MET A 24 -9.39 -2.60 -5.10
CA MET A 24 -10.76 -2.46 -4.59
C MET A 24 -11.21 -1.00 -4.54
N ALA A 25 -10.34 -0.09 -4.06
CA ALA A 25 -10.61 1.34 -4.02
C ALA A 25 -10.88 1.91 -5.42
N GLU A 26 -10.02 1.57 -6.40
CA GLU A 26 -10.19 1.98 -7.80
C GLU A 26 -11.48 1.41 -8.43
N SER A 27 -11.82 0.16 -8.09
CA SER A 27 -13.03 -0.51 -8.59
C SER A 27 -14.32 0.01 -7.95
N SER A 28 -14.23 0.72 -6.82
CA SER A 28 -15.40 1.21 -6.10
C SER A 28 -16.11 2.32 -6.89
N GLY A 29 -15.37 3.12 -7.67
CA GLY A 29 -15.97 4.14 -8.55
C GLY A 29 -16.54 5.33 -7.78
N PRO A 30 -15.74 6.05 -6.97
CA PRO A 30 -16.20 7.19 -6.19
C PRO A 30 -16.83 8.31 -7.05
N GLU A 31 -16.48 8.42 -8.33
CA GLU A 31 -17.10 9.38 -9.26
C GLU A 31 -18.58 9.09 -9.55
N GLU A 32 -18.97 7.81 -9.52
CA GLU A 32 -20.35 7.39 -9.73
C GLU A 32 -21.21 7.76 -8.51
N GLU A 33 -20.70 7.48 -7.30
CA GLU A 33 -21.32 7.89 -6.04
C GLU A 33 -21.46 9.43 -5.95
N MET A 34 -20.44 10.21 -6.32
CA MET A 34 -20.54 11.68 -6.34
C MET A 34 -21.67 12.24 -7.22
N SER A 35 -22.09 11.48 -8.23
CA SER A 35 -23.16 11.88 -9.14
C SER A 35 -24.55 11.62 -8.55
N LEU A 36 -24.62 10.83 -7.47
CA LEU A 36 -25.84 10.54 -6.72
C LEU A 36 -26.11 11.60 -5.64
N PRO A 37 -27.36 11.72 -5.18
CA PRO A 37 -27.67 12.48 -3.97
C PRO A 37 -26.93 11.90 -2.76
N VAL A 38 -26.49 12.76 -1.83
CA VAL A 38 -25.77 12.35 -0.61
C VAL A 38 -26.52 11.30 0.22
N THR A 39 -27.86 11.29 0.17
CA THR A 39 -28.69 10.30 0.88
C THR A 39 -28.64 8.90 0.26
N GLU A 40 -28.16 8.78 -0.96
CA GLU A 40 -28.05 7.54 -1.73
C GLU A 40 -26.62 7.01 -1.78
N TRP A 41 -25.65 7.75 -1.22
CA TRP A 41 -24.26 7.33 -1.17
C TRP A 41 -24.10 6.08 -0.32
N LEU A 42 -23.42 5.06 -0.89
CA LEU A 42 -23.05 3.86 -0.14
C LEU A 42 -21.87 4.12 0.81
N TYR A 43 -20.99 5.05 0.43
CA TYR A 43 -19.83 5.52 1.19
C TYR A 43 -19.51 6.97 0.79
N ASP A 44 -18.71 7.67 1.59
CA ASP A 44 -18.29 9.02 1.24
C ASP A 44 -17.25 8.96 0.08
N PRO A 45 -17.56 9.54 -1.09
CA PRO A 45 -16.63 9.51 -2.22
C PRO A 45 -15.37 10.37 -1.99
N ALA A 46 -15.37 11.30 -1.03
CA ALA A 46 -14.18 12.00 -0.61
C ALA A 46 -13.24 11.09 0.18
N ASP A 47 -13.78 10.27 1.09
CA ASP A 47 -13.01 9.31 1.88
C ASP A 47 -12.42 8.22 0.97
N ALA A 48 -13.21 7.66 0.04
CA ALA A 48 -12.72 6.64 -0.90
C ALA A 48 -11.57 7.16 -1.80
N ARG A 49 -11.62 8.43 -2.23
CA ARG A 49 -10.50 9.04 -2.95
C ARG A 49 -9.28 9.25 -2.07
N GLN A 50 -9.50 9.66 -0.83
CA GLN A 50 -8.41 9.89 0.11
C GLN A 50 -7.67 8.58 0.41
N GLU A 51 -8.41 7.49 0.59
CA GLU A 51 -7.87 6.14 0.74
C GLU A 51 -7.03 5.72 -0.47
N GLU A 52 -7.50 5.92 -1.71
CA GLU A 52 -6.72 5.64 -2.93
C GLU A 52 -5.37 6.40 -2.95
N ILE A 53 -5.38 7.68 -2.55
CA ILE A 53 -4.17 8.51 -2.48
C ILE A 53 -3.22 7.98 -1.40
N GLU A 54 -3.75 7.60 -0.25
CA GLU A 54 -2.98 7.05 0.88
C GLU A 54 -2.34 5.70 0.52
N LEU A 55 -3.09 4.80 -0.12
CA LEU A 55 -2.62 3.49 -0.58
C LEU A 55 -1.51 3.62 -1.61
N ARG A 56 -1.63 4.54 -2.57
CA ARG A 56 -0.54 4.82 -3.55
C ARG A 56 0.71 5.38 -2.87
N GLY A 57 0.52 6.26 -1.87
CA GLY A 57 1.63 6.79 -1.08
C GLY A 57 2.32 5.69 -0.27
N LEU A 58 1.55 4.79 0.34
CA LEU A 58 2.05 3.66 1.09
C LEU A 58 2.80 2.67 0.19
N LEU A 59 2.25 2.33 -0.97
CA LEU A 59 2.90 1.46 -1.95
C LEU A 59 4.28 2.00 -2.33
N GLY A 60 4.37 3.28 -2.69
CA GLY A 60 5.64 3.92 -3.02
C GLY A 60 6.63 3.96 -1.85
N ALA A 61 6.14 4.04 -0.61
CA ALA A 61 6.99 3.96 0.58
C ALA A 61 7.52 2.55 0.84
N VAL A 62 6.70 1.52 0.59
CA VAL A 62 7.11 0.10 0.67
C VAL A 62 8.15 -0.21 -0.40
N GLU A 63 7.88 0.14 -1.66
CA GLU A 63 8.82 -0.01 -2.77
C GLU A 63 10.16 0.67 -2.47
N ALA A 64 10.14 1.92 -1.96
CA ALA A 64 11.36 2.64 -1.61
C ALA A 64 12.15 2.01 -0.46
N LEU A 65 11.49 1.28 0.44
CA LEU A 65 12.12 0.58 1.55
C LEU A 65 12.69 -0.78 1.12
N GLU A 66 12.01 -1.48 0.20
CA GLU A 66 12.52 -2.69 -0.45
C GLU A 66 13.77 -2.40 -1.30
N ASP A 67 13.77 -1.27 -2.02
CA ASP A 67 14.90 -0.80 -2.84
C ASP A 67 16.04 -0.13 -2.04
N GLY A 68 15.89 -0.02 -0.71
CA GLY A 68 16.86 0.58 0.20
C GLY A 68 18.22 -0.16 0.24
N PRO A 69 19.26 0.43 0.85
CA PRO A 69 20.65 -0.06 0.78
C PRO A 69 20.92 -1.42 1.49
N GLY A 70 19.88 -2.13 1.93
CA GLY A 70 19.95 -3.42 2.62
C GLY A 70 20.38 -4.60 1.75
N ALA A 71 20.33 -4.48 0.42
CA ALA A 71 20.95 -5.44 -0.52
C ALA A 71 22.48 -5.27 -0.64
N GLY A 72 23.11 -4.60 0.33
CA GLY A 72 24.53 -4.30 0.40
C GLY A 72 25.14 -4.62 1.76
N HIS A 73 24.74 -5.72 2.41
CA HIS A 73 25.57 -6.35 3.45
C HIS A 73 26.82 -6.92 2.80
N ILE A 74 27.78 -6.05 2.51
CA ILE A 74 29.19 -6.43 2.29
C ILE A 74 29.79 -6.78 3.65
N GLU A 75 29.40 -7.92 4.22
CA GLU A 75 30.30 -8.64 5.10
C GLU A 75 31.43 -9.22 4.28
N GLY A 76 32.60 -8.63 4.45
CA GLY A 76 33.80 -9.09 3.78
C GLY A 76 34.97 -8.15 3.95
N GLY A 77 35.37 -7.86 5.18
CA GLY A 77 36.82 -7.76 5.42
C GLY A 77 37.46 -9.11 5.06
N PRO A 78 38.68 -9.15 4.49
CA PRO A 78 39.83 -9.18 5.40
C PRO A 78 41.17 -8.60 4.88
N VAL A 79 42.03 -8.38 5.89
CA VAL A 79 43.51 -8.41 6.01
C VAL A 79 44.38 -7.35 5.33
#